data_AF-A0A349W8J7-F1
#
_entry.id   AF-A0A349W8J7-F1
#
_cell.length_a   1.000
_cell.length_b   1.000
_cell.length_c   1.000
_cell.angle_alpha   90.00
_cell.angle_beta   90.00
_cell.angle_gamma   90.00
#
_symmetry.space_group_name_H-M   'P 1'
#
loop_
_entity.id
_entity.type
_entity.pdbx_description
1 polymer ?
#
loop_
_entity_poly.entity_id
_entity_poly.type
_entity_poly.pdbx_seq_one_letter_code
_entity_poly.pdbx_strand_id
1 'polypeptide(L)'
;MKSFVRYFFKTLRIVLGPVMLLKEALTRPKGIVRSQAGQEAVDQACSSLALYQYQTCPFCIKVRQEMRRLSLTVAQVDAQHEGPGRAALVQQGGQAKVPCLKITDAAGSSRWLYDSKEIVSYLRGRFAQVT
;
A
#
# COMPACT_ATOMS: atom_id res chain seq x y z
N MET A 1 20.86 28.78 11.46
CA MET A 1 20.01 28.49 10.28
C MET A 1 19.52 27.03 10.21
N LYS A 2 20.37 26.01 10.44
CA LYS A 2 19.95 24.58 10.38
C LYS A 2 18.84 24.19 11.37
N SER A 3 18.84 24.75 12.59
CA SER A 3 17.83 24.42 13.61
C SER A 3 16.45 24.98 13.28
N PHE A 4 16.35 26.22 12.81
CA PHE A 4 15.07 26.85 12.44
C PHE A 4 14.36 26.09 11.32
N VAL A 5 15.10 25.70 10.28
CA VAL A 5 14.60 24.87 9.18
C VAL A 5 14.12 23.50 9.69
N ARG A 6 14.87 22.87 10.60
CA ARG A 6 14.48 21.58 11.21
C ARG A 6 13.20 21.70 12.03
N TYR A 7 13.02 22.77 12.82
CA TYR A 7 11.78 23.01 13.57
C TYR A 7 10.61 23.33 12.64
N PHE A 8 10.82 24.13 11.60
CA PHE A 8 9.79 24.42 10.59
C PHE A 8 9.26 23.14 9.93
N PHE A 9 10.14 22.27 9.42
CA PHE A 9 9.71 21.00 8.82
C PHE A 9 9.11 20.03 9.83
N LYS A 10 9.57 20.06 11.10
CA LYS A 10 8.99 19.26 12.17
C LYS A 10 7.54 19.68 12.44
N THR A 11 7.28 20.97 12.60
CA THR A 11 5.93 21.52 12.81
C THR A 11 5.04 21.26 11.60
N LEU A 12 5.56 21.45 10.39
CA LEU A 12 4.83 21.19 9.15
C LEU A 12 4.39 19.72 9.06
N ARG A 13 5.27 18.77 9.39
CA ARG A 13 4.93 17.33 9.38
C ARG A 13 3.88 16.97 10.41
N ILE A 14 3.91 17.61 11.58
CA ILE A 14 2.91 17.41 12.65
C ILE A 14 1.51 17.83 12.20
N VAL A 15 1.39 18.85 11.33
CA VAL A 15 0.09 19.30 10.81
C VAL A 15 -0.31 18.56 9.53
N LEU A 16 0.60 18.45 8.54
CA LEU A 16 0.27 17.87 7.23
C LEU A 16 -0.03 16.37 7.29
N GLY A 17 0.67 15.62 8.14
CA GLY A 17 0.47 14.18 8.26
C GLY A 17 -0.96 13.81 8.67
N PRO A 18 -1.46 14.32 9.82
CA PRO A 18 -2.85 14.10 10.26
C PRO A 18 -3.88 14.59 9.25
N VAL A 19 -3.67 15.75 8.61
CA VAL A 19 -4.59 16.27 7.59
C VAL A 19 -4.68 15.32 6.38
N MET A 20 -3.56 14.76 5.91
CA MET A 20 -3.57 13.77 4.82
C MET A 20 -4.30 12.49 5.21
N LEU A 21 -4.08 11.97 6.42
CA LEU A 21 -4.75 10.75 6.91
C LEU A 21 -6.25 10.98 7.12
N LEU A 22 -6.64 12.15 7.63
CA LEU A 22 -8.03 12.54 7.75
C LEU A 22 -8.70 12.65 6.37
N LYS A 23 -8.03 13.29 5.41
CA LYS A 23 -8.51 13.34 4.02
C LYS A 23 -8.65 11.95 3.43
N GLU A 24 -7.68 11.06 3.62
CA GLU A 24 -7.80 9.66 3.18
C GLU A 24 -9.03 8.99 3.81
N ALA A 25 -9.30 9.24 5.09
CA ALA A 25 -10.45 8.68 5.79
C ALA A 25 -11.79 9.19 5.25
N LEU A 26 -11.88 10.49 4.96
CA LEU A 26 -13.06 11.12 4.40
C LEU A 26 -13.30 10.76 2.92
N THR A 27 -12.23 10.46 2.17
CA THR A 27 -12.30 10.12 0.74
C THR A 27 -12.27 8.61 0.50
N ARG A 28 -12.62 7.79 1.51
CA ARG A 28 -12.65 6.33 1.36
C ARG A 28 -13.71 5.92 0.34
N PRO A 29 -13.33 5.21 -0.74
CA PRO A 29 -14.31 4.70 -1.69
C PRO A 29 -15.11 3.54 -1.08
N LYS A 30 -16.36 3.37 -1.54
CA LYS A 30 -17.16 2.18 -1.25
C LYS A 30 -16.54 0.98 -1.97
N GLY A 31 -16.34 -0.12 -1.25
CA GLY A 31 -15.87 -1.38 -1.81
C GLY A 31 -16.95 -2.08 -2.62
N ILE A 32 -16.53 -2.86 -3.63
CA ILE A 32 -17.44 -3.75 -4.36
C ILE A 32 -17.94 -4.87 -3.44
N VAL A 33 -19.19 -5.28 -3.67
CA VAL A 33 -19.82 -6.37 -2.93
C VAL A 33 -19.78 -7.61 -3.80
N ARG A 34 -19.25 -8.70 -3.25
CA ARG A 34 -19.16 -10.02 -3.91
C ARG A 34 -20.03 -11.02 -3.17
N SER A 35 -20.29 -12.16 -3.84
CA SER A 35 -20.75 -13.36 -3.13
C SER A 35 -19.75 -13.77 -2.05
N GLN A 36 -20.19 -14.53 -1.04
CA GLN A 36 -19.29 -15.03 0.00
C GLN A 36 -18.14 -15.85 -0.61
N ALA A 37 -18.45 -16.77 -1.52
CA ALA A 37 -17.44 -17.59 -2.20
C ALA A 37 -16.46 -16.75 -3.03
N GLY A 38 -16.96 -15.71 -3.72
CA GLY A 38 -16.13 -14.77 -4.46
C GLY A 38 -15.19 -13.97 -3.57
N GLN A 39 -15.67 -13.54 -2.40
CA GLN A 39 -14.84 -12.81 -1.43
C GLN A 39 -13.77 -13.71 -0.80
N GLU A 40 -14.12 -14.94 -0.42
CA GLU A 40 -13.16 -15.94 0.11
C GLU A 40 -12.05 -16.24 -0.91
N ALA A 41 -12.39 -16.41 -2.19
CA ALA A 41 -11.41 -16.62 -3.25
C ALA A 41 -10.45 -15.43 -3.41
N VAL A 42 -10.99 -14.20 -3.31
CA VAL A 42 -10.19 -12.97 -3.37
C VAL A 42 -9.27 -12.84 -2.15
N ASP A 43 -9.78 -13.09 -0.94
CA ASP A 43 -9.00 -13.00 0.29
C ASP A 43 -7.88 -14.05 0.30
N GLN A 44 -8.16 -15.28 -0.14
CA GLN A 44 -7.15 -16.31 -0.30
C GLN A 44 -6.07 -15.89 -1.31
N ALA A 45 -6.44 -15.31 -2.44
CA ALA A 45 -5.49 -14.79 -3.40
C ALA A 45 -4.67 -13.61 -2.83
N CYS A 46 -5.28 -12.75 -2.00
CA CYS A 46 -4.61 -11.62 -1.36
C CYS A 46 -3.58 -12.04 -0.29
N SER A 47 -3.68 -13.25 0.28
CA SER A 47 -2.69 -13.77 1.24
C SER A 47 -1.26 -13.87 0.65
N SER A 48 -1.16 -13.98 -0.67
CA SER A 48 0.10 -14.00 -1.43
C SER A 48 0.68 -12.60 -1.71
N LEU A 49 -0.02 -11.54 -1.29
CA LEU A 49 0.31 -10.16 -1.59
C LEU A 49 0.69 -9.39 -0.30
N ALA A 50 1.66 -8.51 -0.41
CA ALA A 50 1.97 -7.55 0.65
C ALA A 50 2.32 -6.18 0.06
N LEU A 51 1.64 -5.13 0.52
CA LEU A 51 1.92 -3.75 0.14
C LEU A 51 2.89 -3.10 1.12
N TYR A 52 4.10 -2.81 0.65
CA TYR A 52 5.06 -1.98 1.35
C TYR A 52 4.73 -0.50 1.08
N GLN A 53 4.53 0.25 2.16
CA GLN A 53 4.00 1.61 2.09
C GLN A 53 4.56 2.51 3.18
N TYR A 54 4.35 3.82 3.00
CA TYR A 54 4.38 4.80 4.08
C TYR A 54 2.95 5.29 4.34
N GLN A 55 2.63 5.57 5.60
CA GLN A 55 1.27 5.99 5.98
C GLN A 55 0.87 7.31 5.31
N THR A 56 1.79 8.28 5.27
CA THR A 56 1.53 9.64 4.75
C THR A 56 1.93 9.84 3.29
N CYS A 57 2.18 8.77 2.52
CA CYS A 57 2.55 8.88 1.11
C CYS A 57 1.30 8.95 0.20
N PRO A 58 1.11 9.99 -0.63
CA PRO A 58 -0.06 10.14 -1.49
C PRO A 58 -0.19 9.01 -2.53
N PHE A 59 0.92 8.49 -3.03
CA PHE A 59 0.92 7.36 -3.96
C PHE A 59 0.52 6.04 -3.26
N CYS A 60 0.89 5.87 -1.99
CA CYS A 60 0.44 4.72 -1.19
C CYS A 60 -1.05 4.84 -0.87
N ILE A 61 -1.53 6.04 -0.52
CA ILE A 61 -2.95 6.33 -0.30
C ILE A 61 -3.77 5.93 -1.54
N LYS A 62 -3.30 6.29 -2.74
CA LYS A 62 -3.95 5.91 -4.01
C LYS A 62 -4.10 4.41 -4.16
N VAL A 63 -3.05 3.62 -3.88
CA VAL A 63 -3.12 2.16 -3.94
C VAL A 63 -4.07 1.60 -2.88
N ARG A 64 -4.02 2.11 -1.64
CA ARG A 64 -4.94 1.69 -0.56
C ARG A 64 -6.40 2.00 -0.90
N GLN A 65 -6.69 3.14 -1.51
CA GLN A 65 -8.03 3.47 -1.97
C GLN A 65 -8.50 2.47 -3.04
N GLU A 66 -7.64 2.07 -3.97
CA GLU A 66 -7.99 1.05 -4.95
C GLU A 66 -8.21 -0.33 -4.31
N MET A 67 -7.36 -0.73 -3.37
CA MET A 67 -7.57 -1.96 -2.59
C MET A 67 -8.92 -1.96 -1.88
N ARG A 68 -9.31 -0.84 -1.26
CA ARG A 68 -10.63 -0.68 -0.63
C ARG A 68 -11.76 -0.76 -1.66
N ARG A 69 -11.61 -0.10 -2.81
CA ARG A 69 -12.60 -0.12 -3.90
C ARG A 69 -12.84 -1.55 -4.39
N LEU A 70 -11.79 -2.35 -4.47
CA LEU A 70 -11.82 -3.75 -4.88
C LEU A 70 -12.10 -4.73 -3.71
N SER A 71 -12.35 -4.22 -2.50
CA SER A 71 -12.56 -5.02 -1.28
C SER A 71 -11.47 -6.07 -1.04
N LEU A 72 -10.20 -5.65 -1.12
CA LEU A 72 -9.03 -6.53 -1.01
C LEU A 72 -8.43 -6.51 0.40
N THR A 73 -8.20 -7.70 0.95
CA THR A 73 -7.52 -7.90 2.23
C THR A 73 -6.04 -8.20 2.02
N VAL A 74 -5.26 -7.19 1.60
CA VAL A 74 -3.80 -7.33 1.39
C VAL A 74 -3.04 -6.82 2.61
N ALA A 75 -2.03 -7.57 3.06
CA ALA A 75 -1.17 -7.18 4.16
C ALA A 75 -0.44 -5.85 3.88
N GLN A 76 -0.39 -4.95 4.86
CA GLN A 76 0.28 -3.66 4.73
C GLN A 76 1.51 -3.62 5.63
N VAL A 77 2.67 -3.34 5.03
CA VAL A 77 3.97 -3.28 5.73
C VAL A 77 4.46 -1.84 5.72
N ASP A 78 4.61 -1.23 6.89
CA ASP A 78 5.22 0.10 7.00
C ASP A 78 6.75 -0.02 6.83
N ALA A 79 7.28 0.67 5.83
CA ALA A 79 8.71 0.71 5.52
C ALA A 79 9.33 2.11 5.72
N GLN A 80 8.62 3.02 6.38
CA GLN A 80 9.04 4.41 6.54
C GLN A 80 10.26 4.54 7.45
N HIS A 81 10.31 3.76 8.53
CA HIS A 81 11.39 3.78 9.51
C HIS A 81 12.30 2.56 9.35
N GLU A 82 13.51 2.65 9.89
CA GLU A 82 14.41 1.50 9.98
C GLU A 82 13.76 0.36 10.75
N GLY A 83 13.87 -0.85 10.22
CA GLY A 83 13.16 -2.02 10.74
C GLY A 83 13.02 -3.14 9.71
N PRO A 84 12.37 -4.26 10.07
CA PRO A 84 12.31 -5.45 9.23
C PRO A 84 11.61 -5.20 7.88
N GLY A 85 10.56 -4.37 7.85
CA GLY A 85 9.85 -4.03 6.61
C GLY A 85 10.73 -3.27 5.61
N ARG A 86 11.46 -2.25 6.09
CA ARG A 86 12.40 -1.48 5.26
C ARG A 86 13.59 -2.32 4.83
N ALA A 87 14.15 -3.13 5.73
CA ALA A 87 15.26 -4.03 5.43
C ALA A 87 14.87 -5.03 4.33
N ALA A 88 13.72 -5.68 4.45
CA ALA A 88 13.21 -6.60 3.41
C ALA A 88 13.01 -5.90 2.07
N LEU A 89 12.42 -4.69 2.07
CA LEU A 89 12.21 -3.90 0.85
C LEU A 89 13.52 -3.53 0.14
N VAL A 90 14.57 -3.20 0.91
CA VAL A 90 15.89 -2.88 0.33
C VAL A 90 16.61 -4.14 -0.13
N GLN A 91 16.65 -5.19 0.69
CA GLN A 91 17.41 -6.41 0.39
C GLN A 91 16.78 -7.24 -0.73
N GLN A 92 15.45 -7.35 -0.76
CA GLN A 92 14.73 -8.21 -1.72
C GLN A 92 14.08 -7.40 -2.84
N GLY A 93 13.56 -6.20 -2.55
CA GLY A 93 13.00 -5.31 -3.57
C GLY A 93 14.04 -4.43 -4.27
N GLY A 94 15.25 -4.33 -3.72
CA GLY A 94 16.39 -3.62 -4.29
C GLY A 94 16.49 -2.14 -3.92
N GLN A 95 15.40 -1.50 -3.44
CA GLN A 95 15.42 -0.08 -3.10
C GLN A 95 14.34 0.30 -2.07
N ALA A 96 14.65 1.27 -1.21
CA ALA A 96 13.72 1.87 -0.24
C ALA A 96 12.71 2.81 -0.92
N LYS A 97 11.95 2.32 -1.89
CA LYS A 97 10.95 3.07 -2.65
C LYS A 97 9.55 2.50 -2.40
N VAL A 98 8.56 3.36 -2.23
CA VAL A 98 7.15 2.98 -2.05
C VAL A 98 6.25 3.80 -3.00
N PRO A 99 5.02 3.33 -3.32
CA PRO A 99 4.46 2.02 -2.98
C PRO A 99 5.20 0.89 -3.71
N CYS A 100 5.27 -0.27 -3.06
CA CYS A 100 5.79 -1.49 -3.66
C CYS A 100 4.91 -2.67 -3.26
N LEU A 101 4.44 -3.44 -4.25
CA LEU A 101 3.64 -4.65 -4.03
C LEU A 101 4.54 -5.88 -4.18
N LYS A 102 4.72 -6.62 -3.10
CA LYS A 102 5.30 -7.96 -3.13
C LYS A 102 4.22 -8.96 -3.53
N ILE A 103 4.52 -9.79 -4.53
CA ILE A 103 3.66 -10.84 -5.04
C ILE A 103 4.44 -12.15 -4.91
N THR A 104 3.96 -13.05 -4.06
CA THR A 104 4.56 -14.38 -3.88
C THR A 104 3.80 -15.38 -4.73
N ASP A 105 4.49 -16.15 -5.57
CA ASP A 105 3.87 -17.23 -6.33
C ASP A 105 3.72 -18.52 -5.51
N ALA A 106 3.08 -19.53 -6.09
CA ALA A 106 2.89 -20.83 -5.45
C ALA A 106 4.20 -21.60 -5.22
N ALA A 107 5.27 -21.28 -5.95
CA ALA A 107 6.60 -21.86 -5.78
C ALA A 107 7.43 -21.12 -4.70
N GLY A 108 6.88 -20.06 -4.09
CA GLY A 108 7.55 -19.25 -3.08
C GLY A 108 8.46 -18.15 -3.64
N SER A 109 8.53 -17.98 -4.96
CA SER A 109 9.30 -16.90 -5.58
C SER A 109 8.55 -15.58 -5.43
N SER A 110 9.29 -14.53 -5.08
CA SER A 110 8.74 -13.20 -4.82
C SER A 110 9.06 -12.24 -5.95
N ARG A 111 8.01 -11.68 -6.56
CA ARG A 111 8.11 -10.57 -7.51
C ARG A 111 7.76 -9.25 -6.82
N TRP A 112 8.54 -8.21 -7.07
CA TRP A 112 8.35 -6.88 -6.49
C TRP A 112 7.90 -5.92 -7.58
N LEU A 113 6.69 -5.38 -7.46
CA LEU A 113 6.11 -4.44 -8.40
C LEU A 113 6.13 -3.04 -7.81
N TYR A 114 6.78 -2.12 -8.50
CA TYR A 114 6.84 -0.70 -8.15
C TYR A 114 5.85 0.11 -8.98
N ASP A 115 5.79 1.41 -8.72
CA ASP A 115 4.88 2.37 -9.35
C ASP A 115 3.39 2.20 -8.99
N SER A 116 2.80 3.26 -8.45
CA SER A 116 1.41 3.23 -8.01
C SER A 116 0.41 2.92 -9.13
N LYS A 117 0.68 3.30 -10.38
CA LYS A 117 -0.21 3.07 -11.53
C LYS A 117 -0.14 1.60 -11.95
N GLU A 118 1.06 1.03 -12.02
CA GLU A 118 1.25 -0.39 -12.35
C GLU A 118 0.63 -1.29 -11.29
N ILE A 119 0.84 -0.98 -10.01
CA ILE A 119 0.21 -1.70 -8.90
C ILE A 119 -1.32 -1.66 -9.01
N VAL A 120 -1.90 -0.47 -9.24
CA VAL A 120 -3.35 -0.32 -9.44
C VAL A 120 -3.84 -1.12 -10.65
N SER A 121 -3.11 -1.07 -11.77
CA SER A 121 -3.47 -1.82 -12.97
C SER A 121 -3.45 -3.33 -12.72
N TYR A 122 -2.43 -3.83 -12.03
CA TYR A 122 -2.32 -5.23 -11.63
C TYR A 122 -3.49 -5.66 -10.73
N LEU A 123 -3.80 -4.88 -9.68
CA LEU A 123 -4.91 -5.20 -8.77
C LEU A 123 -6.27 -5.23 -9.49
N ARG A 124 -6.52 -4.26 -10.38
CA ARG A 124 -7.74 -4.24 -11.19
C ARG A 124 -7.82 -5.42 -12.14
N GLY A 125 -6.75 -5.68 -12.89
CA GLY A 125 -6.71 -6.78 -13.85
C GLY A 125 -6.94 -8.14 -13.19
N ARG A 126 -6.48 -8.32 -11.95
CA ARG A 126 -6.62 -9.57 -11.21
C ARG A 126 -7.96 -9.73 -10.47
N PHE A 127 -8.53 -8.66 -9.93
CA PHE A 127 -9.63 -8.77 -8.95
C PHE A 127 -10.95 -8.07 -9.33
N ALA A 128 -10.96 -7.22 -10.35
CA ALA A 128 -12.15 -6.44 -10.70
C ALA A 128 -13.30 -7.28 -11.30
N GLN A 129 -12.99 -8.44 -11.87
CA GLN A 129 -13.96 -9.31 -12.56
C GLN A 129 -14.44 -10.50 -11.72
N VAL A 130 -13.91 -10.68 -10.50
CA VAL A 130 -14.32 -11.78 -9.61
C VAL A 130 -15.66 -11.41 -8.97
N THR A 131 -16.68 -12.23 -9.19
CA THR A 131 -18.08 -12.03 -8.76
C THR A 131 -18.40 -12.77 -7.47
#